data_AF-A0A2Z2NRM1-F1
#
_entry.id   AF-A0A2Z2NRM1-F1
#
_cell.length_a   1.000
_cell.length_b   1.000
_cell.length_c   1.000
_cell.angle_alpha   90.00
_cell.angle_beta   90.00
_cell.angle_gamma   90.00
#
_symmetry.space_group_name_H-M   'P 1'
#
loop_
_entity.id
_entity.type
_entity.pdbx_description
1 polymer ?
#
loop_
_entity_poly.entity_id
_entity_poly.type
_entity_poly.pdbx_seq_one_letter_code
_entity_poly.pdbx_strand_id
1 'polypeptide(L)'
;MKSELSTTASNDQTVRIVAASALLLGGLLLSVPQQSYAEDFTQRVYVTGGVGVTRLEPESPTPALSISDKSDAGAHLGLGYDLSRIFSVEAYVADLGEAEVEFLGVSAGSIDYQVYGISLLGYLFNSRSGSALIDSDTNGLFRREGLSVYGRAGIGHMLNDSNGVAYKRDYPTHAAFGLGLEYGFRNGVALRTELMGMDTDARYLNVGILKRFGGVPVAPVAPVEPEVVAKALPEPELPTPEPMAAPLVPPLVYFEVDHAELNVEDRQKLDDFATAMLENDMTIQIDGHTDWIAKEQYNMSLSVRRAETVFNYLASKGLPEERMTTMGYGETRPISNNNTANGRALNRRAELQIK
;
A
#
# COMPACT_ATOMS: atom_id res chain seq x y z
N MET A 1 28.26 -5.26 -21.18
CA MET A 1 29.59 -5.79 -20.79
C MET A 1 29.63 -7.27 -21.22
N LYS A 2 30.67 -7.68 -21.94
CA LYS A 2 30.63 -8.65 -23.04
C LYS A 2 30.36 -10.12 -22.68
N SER A 3 29.46 -10.75 -23.43
CA SER A 3 29.47 -12.20 -23.65
C SER A 3 29.99 -12.46 -25.07
N GLU A 4 31.20 -13.00 -25.21
CA GLU A 4 31.78 -13.37 -26.51
C GLU A 4 31.67 -14.89 -26.69
N LEU A 5 31.24 -15.39 -27.85
CA LEU A 5 31.22 -16.83 -28.16
C LEU A 5 32.66 -17.41 -28.13
N SER A 6 32.91 -18.53 -27.45
CA SER A 6 34.25 -19.12 -27.22
C SER A 6 34.22 -20.63 -27.15
N THR A 7 35.15 -21.33 -27.80
CA THR A 7 35.16 -22.78 -28.14
C THR A 7 35.42 -23.80 -27.01
N THR A 8 35.22 -23.49 -25.73
CA THR A 8 35.55 -24.44 -24.63
C THR A 8 34.44 -24.64 -23.60
N ALA A 9 34.10 -25.90 -23.34
CA ALA A 9 33.01 -26.32 -22.44
C ALA A 9 33.45 -26.37 -20.98
N SER A 10 32.66 -25.80 -20.07
CA SER A 10 32.81 -25.94 -18.63
C SER A 10 31.58 -26.64 -18.07
N ASN A 11 31.80 -27.80 -17.45
CA ASN A 11 30.79 -28.67 -16.84
C ASN A 11 30.70 -28.31 -15.35
N ASP A 12 29.53 -27.98 -14.79
CA ASP A 12 29.45 -27.91 -13.32
C ASP A 12 28.05 -28.13 -12.70
N GLN A 13 28.04 -28.93 -11.63
CA GLN A 13 26.87 -29.42 -10.88
C GLN A 13 26.21 -28.36 -9.97
N THR A 14 26.43 -27.08 -10.24
CA THR A 14 26.18 -25.95 -9.34
C THR A 14 24.71 -25.55 -9.25
N VAL A 15 23.88 -25.98 -10.22
CA VAL A 15 22.46 -25.61 -10.38
C VAL A 15 21.58 -26.02 -9.18
N ARG A 16 21.92 -27.09 -8.45
CA ARG A 16 21.09 -27.59 -7.33
C ARG A 16 21.33 -26.90 -5.99
N ILE A 17 22.45 -26.18 -5.82
CA ILE A 17 22.83 -25.56 -4.54
C ILE A 17 22.26 -24.13 -4.43
N VAL A 18 22.06 -23.42 -5.54
CA VAL A 18 21.65 -22.00 -5.55
C VAL A 18 20.16 -21.82 -5.22
N ALA A 19 19.28 -22.75 -5.63
CA ALA A 19 17.86 -22.74 -5.26
C ALA A 19 17.65 -22.91 -3.73
N ALA A 20 18.54 -23.63 -3.04
CA ALA A 20 18.49 -23.78 -1.59
C ALA A 20 18.96 -22.50 -0.84
N SER A 21 19.85 -21.72 -1.44
CA SER A 21 20.40 -20.48 -0.85
C SER A 21 19.42 -19.31 -0.88
N ALA A 22 18.57 -19.21 -1.91
CA ALA A 22 17.49 -18.21 -1.97
C ALA A 22 16.42 -18.42 -0.88
N LEU A 23 16.14 -19.70 -0.54
CA LEU A 23 15.28 -20.07 0.60
C LEU A 23 15.91 -19.69 1.95
N LEU A 24 17.23 -19.77 2.08
CA LEU A 24 17.97 -19.40 3.30
C LEU A 24 17.99 -17.89 3.56
N LEU A 25 18.11 -17.05 2.52
CA LEU A 25 17.97 -15.59 2.69
C LEU A 25 16.54 -15.18 3.06
N GLY A 26 15.53 -15.87 2.52
CA GLY A 26 14.13 -15.69 2.93
C GLY A 26 13.92 -16.02 4.41
N GLY A 27 14.60 -17.05 4.92
CA GLY A 27 14.61 -17.41 6.35
C GLY A 27 15.24 -16.34 7.26
N LEU A 28 16.29 -15.66 6.80
CA LEU A 28 16.95 -14.60 7.58
C LEU A 28 16.11 -13.32 7.65
N LEU A 29 15.41 -12.95 6.57
CA LEU A 29 14.52 -11.78 6.55
C LEU A 29 13.27 -11.96 7.44
N LEU A 30 12.84 -13.20 7.67
CA LEU A 30 11.77 -13.54 8.61
C LEU A 30 12.18 -13.43 10.10
N SER A 31 13.47 -13.21 10.39
CA SER A 31 14.01 -13.14 11.76
C SER A 31 14.31 -11.71 12.25
N VAL A 32 13.97 -10.68 11.47
CA VAL A 32 14.11 -9.29 11.92
C VAL A 32 13.02 -9.02 12.98
N PRO A 33 13.39 -8.67 14.22
CA PRO A 33 12.41 -8.35 15.24
C PRO A 33 11.55 -7.15 14.79
N GLN A 34 10.23 -7.31 14.81
CA GLN A 34 9.27 -6.21 14.63
C GLN A 34 9.40 -5.25 15.82
N GLN A 35 10.37 -4.35 15.76
CA GLN A 35 10.47 -3.28 16.75
C GLN A 35 9.64 -2.11 16.25
N SER A 36 8.46 -1.95 16.83
CA SER A 36 7.52 -0.86 16.60
C SER A 36 8.15 0.47 17.06
N TYR A 37 8.94 1.09 16.19
CA TYR A 37 9.26 2.51 16.32
C TYR A 37 8.05 3.31 15.87
N ALA A 38 7.74 4.38 16.60
CA ALA A 38 6.59 5.25 16.40
C ALA A 38 6.68 6.08 15.11
N GLU A 39 6.63 5.43 13.95
CA GLU A 39 6.32 6.05 12.67
C GLU A 39 5.18 5.25 12.03
N ASP A 40 4.15 5.91 11.47
CA ASP A 40 2.86 5.30 11.11
C ASP A 40 2.91 4.28 9.94
N PHE A 41 4.09 3.75 9.57
CA PHE A 41 4.32 2.82 8.46
C PHE A 41 4.49 1.37 8.91
N THR A 42 3.63 0.51 8.36
CA THR A 42 3.73 -0.94 8.56
C THR A 42 4.70 -1.53 7.55
N GLN A 43 5.85 -1.96 8.04
CA GLN A 43 6.80 -2.75 7.28
C GLN A 43 6.18 -4.12 6.94
N ARG A 44 6.24 -4.52 5.68
CA ARG A 44 5.58 -5.71 5.16
C ARG A 44 6.52 -6.49 4.26
N VAL A 45 6.49 -7.80 4.41
CA VAL A 45 7.10 -8.74 3.47
C VAL A 45 6.10 -8.96 2.33
N TYR A 46 6.59 -9.09 1.10
CA TYR A 46 5.76 -9.43 -0.04
C TYR A 46 6.44 -10.40 -0.98
N VAL A 47 5.62 -11.17 -1.68
CA VAL A 47 6.06 -12.05 -2.78
C VAL A 47 5.45 -11.52 -4.07
N THR A 48 6.23 -11.49 -5.15
CA THR A 48 5.80 -11.05 -6.48
C THR A 48 6.12 -12.12 -7.51
N GLY A 49 5.21 -12.35 -8.45
CA GLY A 49 5.37 -13.28 -9.55
C GLY A 49 4.76 -12.71 -10.82
N GLY A 50 5.45 -12.83 -11.95
CA GLY A 50 4.98 -12.28 -13.22
C GLY A 50 5.58 -12.96 -14.43
N VAL A 51 5.03 -12.63 -15.59
CA VAL A 51 5.50 -13.08 -16.89
C VAL A 51 5.65 -11.88 -17.80
N GLY A 52 6.54 -11.98 -18.78
CA GLY A 52 6.91 -10.85 -19.60
C GLY A 52 7.43 -11.23 -20.96
N VAL A 53 7.78 -10.20 -21.71
CA VAL A 53 8.57 -10.32 -22.93
C VAL A 53 9.96 -9.78 -22.64
N THR A 54 10.96 -10.54 -23.05
CA THR A 54 12.36 -10.16 -22.96
C THR A 54 12.86 -9.76 -24.34
N ARG A 55 13.88 -8.92 -24.37
CA ARG A 55 14.65 -8.67 -25.58
C ARG A 55 16.13 -8.82 -25.25
N LEU A 56 16.76 -9.76 -25.96
CA LEU A 56 18.15 -10.16 -25.81
C LEU A 56 18.91 -9.72 -27.05
N GLU A 57 19.99 -8.96 -26.87
CA GLU A 57 20.85 -8.45 -27.93
C GLU A 57 22.34 -8.77 -27.67
N PRO A 58 22.74 -10.05 -27.57
CA PRO A 58 24.14 -10.41 -27.39
C PRO A 58 25.01 -9.92 -28.56
N GLU A 59 26.23 -9.47 -28.26
CA GLU A 59 27.19 -9.09 -29.30
C GLU A 59 27.78 -10.32 -30.00
N SER A 60 27.88 -10.27 -31.32
CA SER A 60 28.52 -11.33 -32.11
C SER A 60 29.95 -10.94 -32.48
N PRO A 61 30.96 -11.79 -32.22
CA PRO A 61 32.35 -11.49 -32.56
C PRO A 61 32.62 -11.50 -34.07
N THR A 62 31.70 -12.04 -34.88
CA THR A 62 31.82 -12.06 -36.35
C THR A 62 30.46 -11.86 -37.03
N PRO A 63 30.40 -11.21 -38.20
CA PRO A 63 29.16 -11.07 -38.96
C PRO A 63 28.53 -12.39 -39.43
N ALA A 64 29.26 -13.51 -39.34
CA ALA A 64 28.82 -14.84 -39.76
C ALA A 64 27.95 -15.55 -38.72
N LEU A 65 27.95 -15.06 -37.48
CA LEU A 65 27.11 -15.51 -36.37
C LEU A 65 26.01 -14.47 -36.14
N SER A 66 24.76 -14.84 -36.43
CA SER A 66 23.59 -13.98 -36.27
C SER A 66 22.64 -14.55 -35.25
N ILE A 67 21.88 -13.68 -34.58
CA ILE A 67 20.83 -14.08 -33.65
C ILE A 67 19.53 -14.08 -34.43
N SER A 68 18.86 -15.24 -34.50
CA SER A 68 17.62 -15.42 -35.29
C SER A 68 16.43 -14.76 -34.59
N ASP A 69 16.30 -15.00 -33.28
CA ASP A 69 15.24 -14.43 -32.44
C ASP A 69 15.82 -13.65 -31.27
N LYS A 70 15.32 -12.42 -31.14
CA LYS A 70 15.77 -11.45 -30.13
C LYS A 70 14.76 -11.28 -29.02
N SER A 71 13.58 -11.89 -29.11
CA SER A 71 12.53 -11.72 -28.10
C SER A 71 12.00 -13.07 -27.64
N ASP A 72 11.87 -13.24 -26.33
CA ASP A 72 11.32 -14.47 -25.77
C ASP A 72 10.35 -14.16 -24.62
N ALA A 73 9.62 -15.17 -24.17
CA ALA A 73 8.83 -15.12 -22.95
C ALA A 73 9.74 -15.23 -21.73
N GLY A 74 9.56 -14.32 -20.79
CA GLY A 74 10.26 -14.33 -19.50
C GLY A 74 9.33 -14.61 -18.34
N ALA A 75 9.89 -15.12 -17.25
CA ALA A 75 9.21 -15.29 -15.97
C ALA A 75 10.00 -14.61 -14.86
N HIS A 76 9.30 -14.04 -13.87
CA HIS A 76 9.91 -13.32 -12.76
C HIS A 76 9.30 -13.80 -11.44
N LEU A 77 10.14 -14.06 -10.45
CA LEU A 77 9.73 -14.30 -9.07
C LEU A 77 10.59 -13.44 -8.14
N GLY A 78 9.95 -12.78 -7.17
CA GLY A 78 10.65 -11.91 -6.22
C GLY A 78 10.09 -12.00 -4.80
N LEU A 79 10.97 -11.69 -3.84
CA LEU A 79 10.67 -11.52 -2.43
C LEU A 79 11.14 -10.13 -2.03
N GLY A 80 10.22 -9.31 -1.53
CA GLY A 80 10.52 -7.95 -1.12
C GLY A 80 10.10 -7.63 0.30
N TYR A 81 10.66 -6.53 0.79
CA TYR A 81 10.42 -5.97 2.10
C TYR A 81 10.25 -4.46 1.99
N ASP A 82 9.10 -3.98 2.43
CA ASP A 82 8.80 -2.55 2.51
C ASP A 82 9.57 -1.93 3.70
N LEU A 83 10.64 -1.19 3.42
CA LEU A 83 11.50 -0.56 4.42
C LEU A 83 10.85 0.69 5.03
N SER A 84 10.26 1.51 4.15
CA SER A 84 9.61 2.77 4.49
C SER A 84 8.48 3.09 3.50
N ARG A 85 7.79 4.22 3.73
CA ARG A 85 6.75 4.75 2.83
C ARG A 85 7.25 4.99 1.40
N ILE A 86 8.56 5.19 1.21
CA ILE A 86 9.17 5.54 -0.07
C ILE A 86 10.01 4.39 -0.61
N PHE A 87 10.68 3.64 0.27
CA PHE A 87 11.64 2.62 -0.13
C PHE A 87 11.20 1.20 0.18
N SER A 88 11.44 0.31 -0.76
CA SER A 88 11.32 -1.14 -0.60
C SER A 88 12.59 -1.81 -1.13
N VAL A 89 12.99 -2.92 -0.55
CA VAL A 89 14.07 -3.76 -1.07
C VAL A 89 13.47 -5.03 -1.65
N GLU A 90 14.00 -5.52 -2.77
CA GLU A 90 13.50 -6.73 -3.42
C GLU A 90 14.64 -7.59 -3.95
N ALA A 91 14.65 -8.85 -3.56
CA ALA A 91 15.46 -9.88 -4.20
C ALA A 91 14.59 -10.59 -5.25
N TYR A 92 15.15 -10.88 -6.42
CA TYR A 92 14.40 -11.51 -7.51
C TYR A 92 15.24 -12.54 -8.28
N VAL A 93 14.54 -13.45 -8.93
CA VAL A 93 15.04 -14.36 -9.95
C VAL A 93 14.16 -14.17 -11.19
N ALA A 94 14.77 -13.99 -12.34
CA ALA A 94 14.11 -13.83 -13.62
C ALA A 94 14.70 -14.80 -14.63
N ASP A 95 13.83 -15.54 -15.29
CA ASP A 95 14.13 -16.28 -16.50
C ASP A 95 13.85 -15.33 -17.69
N LEU A 96 14.87 -15.11 -18.52
CA LEU A 96 14.80 -14.22 -19.67
C LEU A 96 14.60 -14.97 -20.99
N GLY A 97 14.51 -16.30 -20.95
CA GLY A 97 14.37 -17.14 -22.14
C GLY A 97 15.69 -17.44 -22.84
N GLU A 98 15.56 -17.87 -24.09
CA GLU A 98 16.60 -18.47 -24.91
C GLU A 98 16.92 -17.56 -26.10
N ALA A 99 18.20 -17.37 -26.41
CA ALA A 99 18.65 -16.74 -27.65
C ALA A 99 19.20 -17.80 -28.59
N GLU A 100 18.54 -17.98 -29.75
CA GLU A 100 19.02 -18.87 -30.79
C GLU A 100 20.12 -18.22 -31.63
N VAL A 101 21.20 -18.96 -31.81
CA VAL A 101 22.40 -18.56 -32.55
C VAL A 101 22.42 -19.31 -33.88
N GLU A 102 22.50 -18.56 -34.97
CA GLU A 102 22.67 -19.09 -36.32
C GLU A 102 24.09 -18.90 -36.82
N PHE A 103 24.59 -19.89 -37.57
CA PHE A 103 25.80 -19.78 -38.37
C PHE A 103 25.41 -19.87 -39.85
N LEU A 104 25.61 -18.77 -40.59
CA LEU A 104 25.25 -18.67 -42.02
C LEU A 104 23.76 -19.03 -42.32
N GLY A 105 22.83 -18.68 -41.42
CA GLY A 105 21.40 -18.95 -41.58
C GLY A 105 20.99 -20.40 -41.27
N VAL A 106 21.85 -21.17 -40.62
CA VAL A 106 21.54 -22.50 -40.08
C VAL A 106 21.69 -22.43 -38.56
N SER A 107 20.68 -22.91 -37.82
CA SER A 107 20.73 -22.99 -36.37
C SER A 107 22.00 -23.71 -35.90
N ALA A 108 22.81 -23.00 -35.12
CA ALA A 108 24.08 -23.48 -34.59
C ALA A 108 23.96 -23.89 -33.11
N GLY A 109 22.90 -23.44 -32.43
CA GLY A 109 22.58 -23.76 -31.05
C GLY A 109 21.99 -22.55 -30.34
N SER A 110 21.99 -22.58 -29.01
CA SER A 110 21.27 -21.60 -28.22
C SER A 110 21.90 -21.32 -26.86
N ILE A 111 21.50 -20.20 -26.26
CA ILE A 111 21.96 -19.76 -24.95
C ILE A 111 20.75 -19.35 -24.11
N ASP A 112 20.59 -19.98 -22.95
CA ASP A 112 19.59 -19.62 -21.95
C ASP A 112 20.09 -18.49 -21.05
N TYR A 113 19.18 -17.61 -20.62
CA TYR A 113 19.50 -16.45 -19.80
C TYR A 113 18.67 -16.43 -18.52
N GLN A 114 19.33 -16.68 -17.38
CA GLN A 114 18.71 -16.54 -16.07
C GLN A 114 19.43 -15.47 -15.25
N VAL A 115 18.68 -14.62 -14.56
CA VAL A 115 19.22 -13.56 -13.72
C VAL A 115 18.70 -13.68 -12.30
N TYR A 116 19.56 -13.48 -11.32
CA TYR A 116 19.14 -13.20 -9.95
C TYR A 116 19.74 -11.89 -9.47
N GLY A 117 19.01 -11.15 -8.64
CA GLY A 117 19.47 -9.82 -8.22
C GLY A 117 18.80 -9.32 -6.97
N ILE A 118 19.30 -8.18 -6.50
CA ILE A 118 18.72 -7.39 -5.41
C ILE A 118 18.58 -5.95 -5.87
N SER A 119 17.46 -5.32 -5.56
CA SER A 119 17.16 -3.95 -5.97
C SER A 119 16.52 -3.15 -4.85
N LEU A 120 16.80 -1.85 -4.86
CA LEU A 120 16.04 -0.85 -4.14
C LEU A 120 14.96 -0.29 -5.07
N LEU A 121 13.73 -0.22 -4.58
CA LEU A 121 12.59 0.38 -5.24
C LEU A 121 12.23 1.68 -4.52
N GLY A 122 12.15 2.77 -5.28
CA GLY A 122 11.74 4.09 -4.79
C GLY A 122 10.41 4.50 -5.41
N TYR A 123 9.38 4.65 -4.58
CA TYR A 123 8.04 5.03 -5.02
C TYR A 123 7.91 6.55 -5.06
N LEU A 124 7.62 7.07 -6.25
CA LEU A 124 7.70 8.51 -6.57
C LEU A 124 6.33 9.19 -6.47
N PHE A 125 5.26 8.45 -6.78
CA PHE A 125 3.89 8.98 -6.82
C PHE A 125 2.89 7.90 -6.42
N ASN A 126 1.77 8.30 -5.83
CA ASN A 126 0.61 7.46 -5.60
C ASN A 126 -0.71 8.22 -5.84
N SER A 127 -1.67 7.61 -6.52
CA SER A 127 -2.95 8.24 -6.90
C SER A 127 -3.84 8.66 -5.72
N ARG A 128 -3.61 8.11 -4.53
CA ARG A 128 -4.37 8.41 -3.31
C ARG A 128 -3.71 9.48 -2.44
N SER A 129 -2.38 9.59 -2.47
CA SER A 129 -1.61 10.47 -1.59
C SER A 129 -0.65 11.43 -2.30
N GLY A 130 -0.79 11.60 -3.62
CA GLY A 130 0.02 12.55 -4.39
C GLY A 130 1.48 12.12 -4.59
N SER A 131 2.36 13.11 -4.75
CA SER A 131 3.78 12.90 -5.01
C SER A 131 4.56 12.71 -3.71
N ALA A 132 5.45 11.72 -3.66
CA ALA A 132 6.35 11.51 -2.53
C ALA A 132 7.34 12.68 -2.30
N LEU A 133 7.41 13.65 -3.22
CA LEU A 133 8.31 14.80 -3.18
C LEU A 133 7.61 16.12 -2.82
N ILE A 134 6.27 16.19 -2.85
CA ILE A 134 5.53 17.48 -2.81
C ILE A 134 4.33 17.47 -1.83
N ASP A 135 3.89 16.33 -1.29
CA ASP A 135 2.67 16.25 -0.46
C ASP A 135 2.91 15.67 0.94
N SER A 136 2.25 16.25 1.96
CA SER A 136 2.39 15.89 3.38
C SER A 136 1.32 14.94 3.90
N ASP A 137 0.23 14.68 3.15
CA ASP A 137 -0.81 13.73 3.56
C ASP A 137 -0.55 12.33 2.98
N THR A 138 0.33 11.59 3.64
CA THR A 138 0.98 10.39 3.08
C THR A 138 0.18 9.10 3.24
N ASN A 139 -1.04 9.13 3.80
CA ASN A 139 -1.87 7.96 4.18
C ASN A 139 -1.96 6.86 3.11
N GLY A 140 -2.01 7.23 1.82
CA GLY A 140 -2.01 6.30 0.68
C GLY A 140 -0.68 5.58 0.39
N LEU A 141 0.47 6.25 0.56
CA LEU A 141 1.81 5.65 0.39
C LEU A 141 2.11 4.61 1.47
N PHE A 142 1.56 4.78 2.68
CA PHE A 142 1.74 3.80 3.74
C PHE A 142 1.20 2.43 3.40
N ARG A 143 0.04 2.41 2.74
CA ARG A 143 -0.67 1.17 2.44
C ARG A 143 -0.27 0.59 1.09
N ARG A 144 0.48 1.33 0.27
CA ARG A 144 0.82 0.96 -1.12
C ARG A 144 -0.47 0.61 -1.89
N GLU A 145 -1.52 1.41 -1.67
CA GLU A 145 -2.85 1.21 -2.26
C GLU A 145 -3.11 2.22 -3.38
N GLY A 146 -3.86 1.81 -4.41
CA GLY A 146 -4.05 2.60 -5.61
C GLY A 146 -2.84 2.54 -6.56
N LEU A 147 -2.85 3.40 -7.58
CA LEU A 147 -1.81 3.42 -8.60
C LEU A 147 -0.57 4.13 -8.07
N SER A 148 0.57 3.46 -8.12
CA SER A 148 1.87 3.99 -7.75
C SER A 148 2.83 3.93 -8.92
N VAL A 149 3.70 4.95 -9.01
CA VAL A 149 4.84 4.96 -9.94
C VAL A 149 6.10 4.78 -9.12
N TYR A 150 6.97 3.86 -9.53
CA TYR A 150 8.23 3.61 -8.83
C TYR A 150 9.40 3.46 -9.81
N GLY A 151 10.58 3.81 -9.33
CA GLY A 151 11.85 3.50 -9.96
C GLY A 151 12.55 2.35 -9.24
N ARG A 152 13.36 1.60 -9.97
CA ARG A 152 14.21 0.51 -9.47
C ARG A 152 15.66 0.79 -9.80
N ALA A 153 16.55 0.54 -8.84
CA ALA A 153 17.98 0.45 -9.07
C ALA A 153 18.57 -0.70 -8.26
N GLY A 154 19.41 -1.53 -8.89
CA GLY A 154 19.93 -2.72 -8.25
C GLY A 154 21.16 -3.31 -8.92
N ILE A 155 21.58 -4.44 -8.39
CA ILE A 155 22.65 -5.27 -8.93
C ILE A 155 22.10 -6.67 -9.19
N GLY A 156 22.47 -7.25 -10.32
CA GLY A 156 22.08 -8.59 -10.74
C GLY A 156 23.30 -9.42 -11.11
N HIS A 157 23.12 -10.73 -11.14
CA HIS A 157 24.09 -11.70 -11.59
C HIS A 157 23.43 -12.62 -12.61
N MET A 158 24.09 -12.84 -13.75
CA MET A 158 23.57 -13.60 -14.87
C MET A 158 24.21 -14.98 -14.94
N LEU A 159 23.36 -15.99 -15.02
CA LEU A 159 23.68 -17.36 -15.34
C LEU A 159 23.28 -17.62 -16.79
N ASN A 160 24.18 -18.25 -17.51
CA ASN A 160 23.93 -18.70 -18.87
C ASN A 160 24.19 -20.20 -18.93
N ASP A 161 23.31 -20.91 -19.61
CA ASP A 161 23.55 -22.28 -20.06
C ASP A 161 23.55 -22.27 -21.59
N SER A 162 24.30 -23.17 -22.22
CA SER A 162 24.39 -23.19 -23.68
C SER A 162 24.29 -24.60 -24.24
N ASN A 163 23.56 -24.72 -25.34
CA ASN A 163 23.39 -25.97 -26.06
C ASN A 163 24.02 -25.86 -27.44
N GLY A 164 25.09 -26.60 -27.69
CA GLY A 164 25.75 -26.67 -29.01
C GLY A 164 26.68 -25.50 -29.35
N VAL A 165 26.64 -24.40 -28.59
CA VAL A 165 27.52 -23.24 -28.78
C VAL A 165 28.33 -23.01 -27.52
N ALA A 166 29.62 -22.73 -27.67
CA ALA A 166 30.48 -22.44 -26.55
C ALA A 166 30.59 -20.92 -26.39
N TYR A 167 30.59 -20.42 -25.15
CA TYR A 167 30.53 -18.99 -24.84
C TYR A 167 31.52 -18.62 -23.73
N LYS A 168 31.96 -17.35 -23.72
CA LYS A 168 32.82 -16.74 -22.72
C LYS A 168 32.05 -15.62 -22.03
N ARG A 169 32.01 -15.74 -20.71
CA ARG A 169 31.35 -14.78 -19.82
C ARG A 169 32.41 -13.87 -19.23
N ASP A 170 32.46 -12.61 -19.66
CA ASP A 170 33.48 -11.70 -19.12
C ASP A 170 33.09 -11.18 -17.74
N TYR A 171 31.82 -10.83 -17.52
CA TYR A 171 31.36 -10.31 -16.23
C TYR A 171 29.89 -10.67 -15.96
N PRO A 172 29.62 -11.62 -15.06
CA PRO A 172 28.24 -12.03 -14.77
C PRO A 172 27.45 -11.00 -13.96
N THR A 173 28.12 -10.08 -13.25
CA THR A 173 27.45 -9.08 -12.40
C THR A 173 27.19 -7.80 -13.19
N HIS A 174 25.96 -7.28 -13.13
CA HIS A 174 25.51 -6.09 -13.85
C HIS A 174 24.69 -5.16 -12.95
N ALA A 175 24.63 -3.88 -13.32
CA ALA A 175 23.66 -2.94 -12.77
C ALA A 175 22.31 -3.11 -13.47
N ALA A 176 21.22 -2.92 -12.74
CA ALA A 176 19.89 -3.02 -13.28
C ALA A 176 19.03 -1.83 -12.87
N PHE A 177 18.29 -1.29 -13.83
CA PHE A 177 17.44 -0.10 -13.65
C PHE A 177 16.06 -0.37 -14.20
N GLY A 178 15.03 0.13 -13.55
CA GLY A 178 13.66 -0.09 -13.99
C GLY A 178 12.71 1.03 -13.62
N LEU A 179 11.58 1.04 -14.31
CA LEU A 179 10.45 1.89 -14.03
C LEU A 179 9.21 1.02 -14.04
N GLY A 180 8.35 1.20 -13.04
CA GLY A 180 7.16 0.39 -12.89
C GLY A 180 5.95 1.15 -12.41
N LEU A 181 4.81 0.54 -12.72
CA LEU A 181 3.48 0.89 -12.25
C LEU A 181 3.00 -0.22 -11.34
N GLU A 182 2.41 0.15 -10.22
CA GLU A 182 1.83 -0.79 -9.28
C GLU A 182 0.44 -0.33 -8.86
N TYR A 183 -0.58 -1.16 -9.06
CA TYR A 183 -1.93 -0.89 -8.57
C TYR A 183 -2.24 -1.80 -7.38
N GLY A 184 -2.19 -1.23 -6.18
CA GLY A 184 -2.41 -1.96 -4.93
C GLY A 184 -3.86 -1.96 -4.46
N PHE A 185 -4.33 -3.13 -4.02
CA PHE A 185 -5.64 -3.35 -3.43
C PHE A 185 -5.54 -3.43 -1.90
N ARG A 186 -6.64 -3.09 -1.21
CA ARG A 186 -6.76 -3.09 0.27
C ARG A 186 -6.46 -4.44 0.93
N ASN A 187 -6.61 -5.53 0.21
CA ASN A 187 -6.31 -6.89 0.70
C ASN A 187 -4.81 -7.25 0.62
N GLY A 188 -3.95 -6.31 0.27
CA GLY A 188 -2.50 -6.52 0.11
C GLY A 188 -2.09 -7.18 -1.21
N VAL A 189 -3.03 -7.48 -2.11
CA VAL A 189 -2.70 -7.87 -3.48
C VAL A 189 -2.38 -6.61 -4.28
N ALA A 190 -1.47 -6.67 -5.24
CA ALA A 190 -1.29 -5.63 -6.24
C ALA A 190 -1.02 -6.22 -7.62
N LEU A 191 -1.42 -5.48 -8.66
CA LEU A 191 -0.98 -5.71 -10.02
C LEU A 191 0.25 -4.85 -10.27
N ARG A 192 1.29 -5.40 -10.91
CA ARG A 192 2.53 -4.69 -11.19
C ARG A 192 2.90 -4.85 -12.66
N THR A 193 3.31 -3.75 -13.27
CA THR A 193 3.93 -3.73 -14.59
C THR A 193 5.26 -3.04 -14.48
N GLU A 194 6.31 -3.65 -15.02
CA GLU A 194 7.67 -3.16 -14.88
C GLU A 194 8.44 -3.27 -16.19
N LEU A 195 9.05 -2.17 -16.60
CA LEU A 195 10.10 -2.17 -17.61
C LEU A 195 11.44 -2.15 -16.87
N MET A 196 12.31 -3.11 -17.18
CA MET A 196 13.63 -3.21 -16.58
C MET A 196 14.69 -3.37 -17.67
N GLY A 197 15.75 -2.58 -17.57
CA GLY A 197 16.98 -2.73 -18.34
C GLY A 197 18.08 -3.31 -17.46
N MET A 198 18.78 -4.28 -18.01
CA MET A 198 19.96 -4.92 -17.43
C MET A 198 21.10 -4.75 -18.43
N ASP A 199 22.15 -4.01 -18.05
CA ASP A 199 23.26 -3.69 -18.97
C ASP A 199 22.76 -3.10 -20.32
N THR A 200 23.54 -3.15 -21.40
CA THR A 200 23.12 -2.76 -22.77
C THR A 200 22.28 -3.81 -23.49
N ASP A 201 22.35 -5.08 -23.08
CA ASP A 201 22.04 -6.20 -23.98
C ASP A 201 20.76 -6.96 -23.57
N ALA A 202 20.18 -6.64 -22.40
CA ALA A 202 18.97 -7.29 -21.91
C ALA A 202 17.97 -6.27 -21.38
N ARG A 203 16.73 -6.38 -21.84
CA ARG A 203 15.61 -5.60 -21.31
C ARG A 203 14.38 -6.47 -21.25
N TYR A 204 13.54 -6.28 -20.24
CA TYR A 204 12.27 -7.00 -20.16
C TYR A 204 11.13 -6.08 -19.75
N LEU A 205 9.94 -6.40 -20.25
CA LEU A 205 8.66 -5.87 -19.80
C LEU A 205 7.90 -7.00 -19.10
N ASN A 206 7.64 -6.83 -17.82
CA ASN A 206 6.96 -7.81 -16.98
C ASN A 206 5.59 -7.30 -16.54
N VAL A 207 4.59 -8.18 -16.53
CA VAL A 207 3.31 -7.98 -15.87
C VAL A 207 3.10 -9.11 -14.86
N GLY A 208 2.84 -8.74 -13.61
CA GLY A 208 2.76 -9.68 -12.51
C GLY A 208 1.80 -9.27 -11.42
N ILE A 209 1.63 -10.20 -10.48
CA ILE A 209 0.84 -10.02 -9.27
C ILE A 209 1.81 -10.11 -8.09
N LEU A 210 1.59 -9.26 -7.10
CA LEU A 210 2.27 -9.38 -5.81
C LEU A 210 1.27 -9.48 -4.68
N LYS A 211 1.72 -10.11 -3.59
CA LYS A 211 0.99 -10.23 -2.33
C LYS A 211 1.87 -9.74 -1.19
N ARG A 212 1.44 -8.66 -0.54
CA ARG A 212 1.93 -8.19 0.75
C ARG A 212 1.30 -8.98 1.88
N PHE A 213 2.13 -9.38 2.83
CA PHE A 213 1.76 -10.07 4.05
C PHE A 213 1.90 -9.14 5.25
N GLY A 214 1.07 -9.35 6.28
CA GLY A 214 0.91 -8.44 7.40
C GLY A 214 -0.34 -7.57 7.24
N GLY A 215 -1.14 -7.49 8.31
CA GLY A 215 -2.28 -6.57 8.38
C GLY A 215 -1.78 -5.15 8.58
N VAL A 216 -2.54 -4.16 8.09
CA VAL A 216 -2.43 -2.82 8.67
C VAL A 216 -2.79 -2.98 10.14
N PRO A 217 -1.95 -2.56 11.10
CA PRO A 217 -2.34 -2.50 12.50
C PRO A 217 -3.59 -1.63 12.55
N VAL A 218 -4.74 -2.27 12.63
CA VAL A 218 -5.91 -1.62 13.21
C VAL A 218 -5.45 -1.43 14.64
N ALA A 219 -5.22 -0.17 15.04
CA ALA A 219 -5.01 0.14 16.44
C ALA A 219 -6.07 -0.67 17.19
N PRO A 220 -5.67 -1.54 18.16
CA PRO A 220 -6.64 -2.32 18.89
C PRO A 220 -7.72 -1.34 19.31
N VAL A 221 -8.96 -1.55 18.86
CA VAL A 221 -10.10 -0.90 19.51
C VAL A 221 -9.87 -1.32 20.95
N ALA A 222 -9.48 -0.36 21.80
CA ALA A 222 -9.25 -0.65 23.20
C ALA A 222 -10.45 -1.51 23.60
N PRO A 223 -10.25 -2.73 24.14
CA PRO A 223 -11.36 -3.51 24.64
C PRO A 223 -12.14 -2.53 25.48
N VAL A 224 -13.39 -2.26 25.12
CA VAL A 224 -14.27 -1.53 26.00
C VAL A 224 -14.23 -2.39 27.24
N GLU A 225 -13.48 -1.95 28.26
CA GLU A 225 -13.41 -2.66 29.52
C GLU A 225 -14.87 -2.88 29.86
N PRO A 226 -15.35 -4.14 29.99
CA PRO A 226 -16.70 -4.33 30.47
C PRO A 226 -16.72 -3.55 31.77
N GLU A 227 -17.53 -2.48 31.82
CA GLU A 227 -17.68 -1.66 33.01
C GLU A 227 -17.74 -2.64 34.16
N VAL A 228 -16.72 -2.57 35.03
CA VAL A 228 -16.70 -3.39 36.22
C VAL A 228 -18.00 -3.03 36.89
N VAL A 229 -18.96 -3.95 36.86
CA VAL A 229 -20.18 -3.85 37.66
C VAL A 229 -19.67 -3.90 39.08
N ALA A 230 -19.37 -2.72 39.60
CA ALA A 230 -18.83 -2.53 40.92
C ALA A 230 -19.84 -3.16 41.87
N LYS A 231 -19.36 -4.16 42.59
CA LYS A 231 -20.11 -4.80 43.67
C LYS A 231 -20.61 -3.68 44.58
N ALA A 232 -21.93 -3.53 44.65
CA ALA A 232 -22.59 -2.48 45.43
C ALA A 232 -22.01 -2.42 46.85
N LEU A 233 -21.29 -1.34 47.15
CA LEU A 233 -21.06 -0.93 48.54
C LEU A 233 -22.42 -0.46 49.11
N PRO A 234 -22.65 -0.64 50.43
CA PRO A 234 -23.85 -0.13 51.05
C PRO A 234 -23.91 1.38 50.86
N GLU A 235 -25.04 1.81 50.29
CA GLU A 235 -25.36 3.16 49.90
C GLU A 235 -25.26 4.09 51.12
N PRO A 236 -24.42 5.15 51.10
CA PRO A 236 -24.51 6.19 52.11
C PRO A 236 -25.87 6.86 51.95
N GLU A 237 -26.62 7.02 53.03
CA GLU A 237 -27.90 7.72 53.01
C GLU A 237 -27.68 9.13 52.45
N LEU A 238 -28.08 9.33 51.19
CA LEU A 238 -27.99 10.59 50.50
C LEU A 238 -28.84 11.63 51.24
N PRO A 239 -28.33 12.85 51.50
CA PRO A 239 -29.21 13.95 51.82
C PRO A 239 -30.19 14.13 50.65
N THR A 240 -31.47 14.31 50.96
CA THR A 240 -32.57 14.50 50.01
C THR A 240 -32.13 15.33 48.79
N PRO A 241 -32.23 14.80 47.57
CA PRO A 241 -31.69 15.47 46.40
C PRO A 241 -32.52 16.72 46.09
N GLU A 242 -31.84 17.86 45.99
CA GLU A 242 -32.27 18.92 45.09
C GLU A 242 -32.36 18.34 43.67
N PRO A 243 -33.31 18.76 42.82
CA PRO A 243 -33.56 18.13 41.53
C PRO A 243 -32.36 18.35 40.59
N MET A 244 -31.45 17.38 40.52
CA MET A 244 -30.37 17.36 39.54
C MET A 244 -30.91 16.88 38.18
N ALA A 245 -30.71 17.72 37.16
CA ALA A 245 -31.10 17.45 35.78
C ALA A 245 -30.47 16.15 35.23
N ALA A 246 -31.21 15.45 34.36
CA ALA A 246 -30.74 14.25 33.68
C ALA A 246 -29.44 14.51 32.87
N PRO A 247 -28.54 13.52 32.71
CA PRO A 247 -27.31 13.70 31.95
C PRO A 247 -27.63 14.02 30.48
N LEU A 248 -27.03 15.10 29.97
CA LEU A 248 -27.19 15.56 28.60
C LEU A 248 -26.51 14.59 27.62
N VAL A 249 -27.30 13.96 26.73
CA VAL A 249 -26.81 13.01 25.72
C VAL A 249 -26.71 13.70 24.35
N PRO A 250 -25.51 13.77 23.73
CA PRO A 250 -25.36 14.36 22.40
C PRO A 250 -26.03 13.51 21.30
N PRO A 251 -26.76 14.12 20.35
CA PRO A 251 -27.38 13.38 19.27
C PRO A 251 -26.36 12.94 18.21
N LEU A 252 -26.61 11.81 17.55
CA LEU A 252 -25.94 11.46 16.29
C LEU A 252 -26.74 12.00 15.11
N VAL A 253 -26.05 12.62 14.16
CA VAL A 253 -26.64 13.18 12.94
C VAL A 253 -26.21 12.35 11.74
N TYR A 254 -27.13 11.97 10.85
CA TYR A 254 -26.83 11.15 9.68
C TYR A 254 -27.05 11.91 8.37
N PHE A 255 -26.27 11.57 7.35
CA PHE A 255 -26.30 12.23 6.06
C PHE A 255 -26.52 11.26 4.91
N GLU A 256 -27.25 11.74 3.90
CA GLU A 256 -27.37 11.06 2.62
C GLU A 256 -26.03 11.00 1.86
N VAL A 257 -25.97 10.11 0.88
CA VAL A 257 -24.79 9.97 0.00
C VAL A 257 -24.51 11.32 -0.65
N ASP A 258 -23.28 11.80 -0.55
CA ASP A 258 -22.82 13.05 -1.16
C ASP A 258 -23.45 14.36 -0.64
N HIS A 259 -24.27 14.30 0.41
CA HIS A 259 -24.94 15.46 0.97
C HIS A 259 -24.37 15.86 2.34
N ALA A 260 -24.53 17.13 2.68
CA ALA A 260 -24.23 17.71 3.99
C ALA A 260 -25.46 18.37 4.63
N GLU A 261 -26.64 18.25 4.03
CA GLU A 261 -27.87 18.88 4.53
C GLU A 261 -28.49 18.09 5.69
N LEU A 262 -29.01 18.80 6.69
CA LEU A 262 -29.75 18.19 7.79
C LEU A 262 -31.18 17.83 7.36
N ASN A 263 -31.64 16.65 7.76
CA ASN A 263 -33.05 16.29 7.64
C ASN A 263 -33.88 16.95 8.78
N VAL A 264 -35.20 16.80 8.73
CA VAL A 264 -36.11 17.41 9.73
C VAL A 264 -35.96 16.79 11.12
N GLU A 265 -35.72 15.48 11.19
CA GLU A 265 -35.59 14.75 12.45
C GLU A 265 -34.31 15.16 13.21
N ASP A 266 -33.19 15.25 12.50
CA ASP A 266 -31.90 15.64 13.09
C ASP A 266 -31.89 17.11 13.48
N ARG A 267 -32.62 17.97 12.75
CA ARG A 267 -32.87 19.35 13.19
C ARG A 267 -33.59 19.40 14.53
N GLN A 268 -34.62 18.59 14.73
CA GLN A 268 -35.34 18.54 16.02
C GLN A 268 -34.41 18.05 17.16
N LYS A 269 -33.61 17.01 16.92
CA LYS A 269 -32.64 16.52 17.92
C LYS A 269 -31.62 17.60 18.30
N LEU A 270 -31.15 18.36 17.31
CA LEU A 270 -30.21 19.46 17.54
C LEU A 270 -30.87 20.64 18.26
N ASP A 271 -32.16 20.89 18.06
CA ASP A 271 -32.92 21.92 18.79
C ASP A 271 -33.02 21.59 20.29
N ASP A 272 -33.37 20.34 20.61
CA ASP A 272 -33.45 19.87 21.99
C ASP A 272 -32.07 19.92 22.65
N PHE A 273 -31.02 19.51 21.93
CA PHE A 273 -29.64 19.56 22.40
C PHE A 273 -29.14 21.00 22.61
N ALA A 274 -29.43 21.92 21.68
CA ALA A 274 -29.06 23.32 21.81
C ALA A 274 -29.70 23.97 23.05
N THR A 275 -30.99 23.66 23.30
CA THR A 275 -31.70 24.17 24.49
C THR A 275 -31.01 23.74 25.77
N ALA A 276 -30.69 22.44 25.91
CA ALA A 276 -30.00 21.93 27.08
C ALA A 276 -28.55 22.45 27.22
N MET A 277 -27.86 22.68 26.09
CA MET A 277 -26.52 23.29 26.08
C MET A 277 -26.54 24.75 26.52
N LEU A 278 -27.61 25.50 26.24
CA LEU A 278 -27.77 26.89 26.68
C LEU A 278 -28.06 27.03 28.18
N GLU A 279 -28.59 25.98 28.81
CA GLU A 279 -28.81 25.93 30.26
C GLU A 279 -27.52 25.63 31.06
N ASN A 280 -26.40 25.38 30.37
CA ASN A 280 -25.12 25.01 30.96
C ASN A 280 -23.96 25.75 30.25
N ASP A 281 -22.73 25.67 30.79
CA ASP A 281 -21.53 26.31 30.22
C ASP A 281 -20.56 25.32 29.53
N MET A 282 -21.03 24.13 29.18
CA MET A 282 -20.20 23.08 28.56
C MET A 282 -19.74 23.44 27.14
N THR A 283 -18.62 22.88 26.69
CA THR A 283 -18.14 23.06 25.31
C THR A 283 -18.29 21.77 24.51
N ILE A 284 -18.38 21.87 23.19
CA ILE A 284 -18.56 20.72 22.30
C ILE A 284 -17.56 20.71 21.13
N GLN A 285 -17.21 19.50 20.71
CA GLN A 285 -16.50 19.23 19.47
C GLN A 285 -17.43 18.45 18.52
N ILE A 286 -17.48 18.88 17.26
CA ILE A 286 -18.34 18.33 16.22
C ILE A 286 -17.47 17.63 15.18
N ASP A 287 -17.58 16.32 15.10
CA ASP A 287 -16.74 15.45 14.28
C ASP A 287 -17.52 14.95 13.06
N GLY A 288 -17.05 15.31 11.86
CA GLY A 288 -17.65 14.89 10.61
C GLY A 288 -17.03 13.60 10.06
N HIS A 289 -17.86 12.72 9.52
CA HIS A 289 -17.45 11.43 8.95
C HIS A 289 -18.14 11.12 7.61
N THR A 290 -17.49 10.27 6.81
CA THR A 290 -17.96 9.81 5.49
C THR A 290 -17.84 8.29 5.35
N ASP A 291 -18.49 7.74 4.32
CA ASP A 291 -18.21 6.38 3.85
C ASP A 291 -17.04 6.38 2.86
N TRP A 292 -16.59 5.20 2.42
CA TRP A 292 -15.37 5.05 1.61
C TRP A 292 -15.55 5.20 0.09
N ILE A 293 -16.74 5.58 -0.39
CA ILE A 293 -17.05 5.48 -1.83
C ILE A 293 -16.23 6.50 -2.65
N ALA A 294 -16.12 7.73 -2.16
CA ALA A 294 -15.47 8.81 -2.88
C ALA A 294 -13.95 8.84 -2.66
N LYS A 295 -13.27 9.76 -3.36
CA LYS A 295 -11.84 10.00 -3.13
C LYS A 295 -11.63 10.56 -1.73
N GLU A 296 -10.51 10.22 -1.08
CA GLU A 296 -10.20 10.65 0.28
C GLU A 296 -10.25 12.17 0.47
N GLN A 297 -9.63 12.95 -0.43
CA GLN A 297 -9.71 14.42 -0.38
C GLN A 297 -11.15 14.93 -0.45
N TYR A 298 -11.97 14.32 -1.30
CA TYR A 298 -13.38 14.66 -1.40
C TYR A 298 -14.13 14.33 -0.11
N ASN A 299 -13.89 13.14 0.43
CA ASN A 299 -14.45 12.68 1.69
C ASN A 299 -14.01 13.54 2.87
N MET A 300 -12.76 14.01 2.89
CA MET A 300 -12.26 14.95 3.89
C MET A 300 -13.02 16.27 3.81
N SER A 301 -13.07 16.90 2.62
CA SER A 301 -13.83 18.13 2.43
C SER A 301 -15.32 17.97 2.76
N LEU A 302 -15.94 16.85 2.38
CA LEU A 302 -17.34 16.56 2.69
C LEU A 302 -17.56 16.37 4.20
N SER A 303 -16.63 15.72 4.90
CA SER A 303 -16.70 15.54 6.34
C SER A 303 -16.62 16.88 7.09
N VAL A 304 -15.74 17.79 6.66
CA VAL A 304 -15.65 19.15 7.19
C VAL A 304 -16.96 19.91 6.97
N ARG A 305 -17.51 19.89 5.74
CA ARG A 305 -18.80 20.54 5.44
C ARG A 305 -19.95 20.02 6.31
N ARG A 306 -19.96 18.72 6.64
CA ARG A 306 -20.97 18.13 7.52
C ARG A 306 -20.85 18.63 8.95
N ALA A 307 -19.64 18.67 9.49
CA ALA A 307 -19.38 19.24 10.82
C ALA A 307 -19.75 20.73 10.86
N GLU A 308 -19.36 21.49 9.84
CA GLU A 308 -19.73 22.90 9.68
C GLU A 308 -21.25 23.09 9.56
N THR A 309 -21.97 22.19 8.92
CA THR A 309 -23.44 22.29 8.81
C THR A 309 -24.09 22.16 10.19
N VAL A 310 -23.64 21.21 11.01
CA VAL A 310 -24.14 21.06 12.39
C VAL A 310 -23.73 22.27 13.24
N PHE A 311 -22.50 22.75 13.11
CA PHE A 311 -22.01 23.96 13.78
C PHE A 311 -22.88 25.17 13.47
N ASN A 312 -23.07 25.46 12.17
CA ASN A 312 -23.87 26.60 11.71
C ASN A 312 -25.33 26.48 12.17
N TYR A 313 -25.86 25.26 12.22
CA TYR A 313 -27.20 25.02 12.73
C TYR A 313 -27.30 25.35 14.22
N LEU A 314 -26.40 24.83 15.06
CA LEU A 314 -26.38 25.11 16.50
C LEU A 314 -26.11 26.59 16.81
N ALA A 315 -25.23 27.24 16.04
CA ALA A 315 -25.00 28.68 16.13
C ALA A 315 -26.28 29.46 15.81
N SER A 316 -27.05 29.05 14.80
CA SER A 316 -28.34 29.67 14.47
C SER A 316 -29.40 29.49 15.57
N LYS A 317 -29.23 28.51 16.46
CA LYS A 317 -30.06 28.27 17.65
C LYS A 317 -29.56 29.02 18.89
N GLY A 318 -28.50 29.81 18.75
CA GLY A 318 -27.98 30.71 19.79
C GLY A 318 -26.82 30.14 20.58
N LEU A 319 -26.31 28.94 20.26
CA LEU A 319 -25.12 28.41 20.93
C LEU A 319 -23.87 29.23 20.53
N PRO A 320 -23.11 29.81 21.48
CA PRO A 320 -21.95 30.64 21.16
C PRO A 320 -20.88 29.87 20.37
N GLU A 321 -20.36 30.48 19.30
CA GLU A 321 -19.33 29.86 18.44
C GLU A 321 -18.08 29.45 19.21
N GLU A 322 -17.68 30.24 20.21
CA GLU A 322 -16.54 29.97 21.10
C GLU A 322 -16.67 28.70 21.95
N ARG A 323 -17.90 28.16 22.10
CA ARG A 323 -18.17 26.90 22.81
C ARG A 323 -18.16 25.69 21.88
N MET A 324 -17.88 25.88 20.59
CA MET A 324 -17.95 24.85 19.57
C MET A 324 -16.67 24.77 18.76
N THR A 325 -16.25 23.55 18.42
CA THR A 325 -15.15 23.30 17.48
C THR A 325 -15.57 22.25 16.46
N THR A 326 -15.02 22.30 15.25
CA THR A 326 -15.30 21.32 14.18
C THR A 326 -14.05 20.58 13.77
N MET A 327 -14.20 19.29 13.43
CA MET A 327 -13.14 18.47 12.87
C MET A 327 -13.69 17.56 11.77
N GLY A 328 -12.98 17.48 10.64
CA GLY A 328 -13.28 16.52 9.58
C GLY A 328 -12.35 15.31 9.67
N TYR A 329 -12.92 14.10 9.61
CA TYR A 329 -12.13 12.86 9.63
C TYR A 329 -12.20 12.05 8.33
N GLY A 330 -12.95 12.52 7.33
CA GLY A 330 -13.18 11.76 6.09
C GLY A 330 -13.68 10.34 6.38
N GLU A 331 -13.07 9.34 5.75
CA GLU A 331 -13.43 7.92 5.91
C GLU A 331 -12.58 7.19 6.97
N THR A 332 -11.72 7.90 7.70
CA THR A 332 -10.65 7.31 8.52
C THR A 332 -11.13 6.68 9.84
N ARG A 333 -12.33 7.06 10.30
CA ARG A 333 -12.95 6.57 11.56
C ARG A 333 -14.34 5.94 11.32
N PRO A 334 -14.41 4.77 10.63
CA PRO A 334 -15.68 4.08 10.41
C PRO A 334 -16.18 3.40 11.69
N ILE A 335 -17.49 3.46 11.93
CA ILE A 335 -18.16 2.75 13.04
C ILE A 335 -18.89 1.49 12.57
N SER A 336 -19.01 1.31 11.27
CA SER A 336 -19.68 0.15 10.67
C SER A 336 -19.02 -0.32 9.38
N ASN A 337 -19.43 -1.52 8.93
CA ASN A 337 -18.85 -2.17 7.77
C ASN A 337 -19.22 -1.46 6.47
N ASN A 338 -18.22 -0.77 5.91
CA ASN A 338 -18.27 -0.02 4.66
C ASN A 338 -18.62 -0.86 3.40
N ASN A 339 -18.53 -2.18 3.48
CA ASN A 339 -18.92 -3.07 2.37
C ASN A 339 -20.44 -3.24 2.25
N THR A 340 -21.21 -2.93 3.30
CA THR A 340 -22.67 -3.03 3.29
C THR A 340 -23.30 -1.64 3.07
N ALA A 341 -24.44 -1.58 2.38
CA ALA A 341 -25.16 -0.32 2.19
C ALA A 341 -25.57 0.31 3.53
N ASN A 342 -26.03 -0.52 4.47
CA ASN A 342 -26.40 -0.09 5.82
C ASN A 342 -25.19 0.48 6.59
N GLY A 343 -24.05 -0.24 6.58
CA GLY A 343 -22.86 0.23 7.28
C GLY A 343 -22.30 1.54 6.70
N ARG A 344 -22.42 1.75 5.38
CA ARG A 344 -22.08 3.06 4.78
C ARG A 344 -22.99 4.17 5.26
N ALA A 345 -24.29 3.92 5.38
CA ALA A 345 -25.23 4.91 5.93
C ALA A 345 -24.85 5.32 7.36
N LEU A 346 -24.48 4.34 8.20
CA LEU A 346 -24.02 4.61 9.56
C LEU A 346 -22.70 5.40 9.62
N ASN A 347 -21.81 5.22 8.64
CA ASN A 347 -20.54 5.95 8.59
C ASN A 347 -20.68 7.40 8.10
N ARG A 348 -21.73 7.72 7.33
CA ARG A 348 -22.04 9.10 6.92
C ARG A 348 -22.75 9.85 8.05
N ARG A 349 -21.96 10.36 9.00
CA ARG A 349 -22.50 10.96 10.23
C ARG A 349 -21.72 12.18 10.69
N ALA A 350 -22.32 12.94 11.60
CA ALA A 350 -21.62 13.84 12.49
C ALA A 350 -21.87 13.42 13.95
N GLU A 351 -20.82 13.50 14.76
CA GLU A 351 -20.80 13.11 16.16
C GLU A 351 -20.45 14.33 17.02
N LEU A 352 -21.18 14.52 18.12
CA LEU A 352 -20.99 15.64 19.03
C LEU A 352 -20.40 15.12 20.34
N GLN A 353 -19.29 15.70 20.78
CA GLN A 353 -18.61 15.33 22.01
C GLN A 353 -18.59 16.52 22.96
N ILE A 354 -19.17 16.35 24.15
CA ILE A 354 -19.06 17.32 25.25
C ILE A 354 -17.64 17.24 25.83
N LYS A 355 -17.03 18.38 26.11
CA LYS A 355 -15.68 18.51 26.68
C LYS A 355 -15.70 19.02 28.11
#